data_AF-A0A7J3M1Z8-F1
#
_entry.id   AF-A0A7J3M1Z8-F1
#
_cell.length_a   1.000
_cell.length_b   1.000
_cell.length_c   1.000
_cell.angle_alpha   90.00
_cell.angle_beta   90.00
_cell.angle_gamma   90.00
#
_symmetry.space_group_name_H-M   'P 1'
#
loop_
_entity.id
_entity.type
_entity.pdbx_description
1 polymer ?
#
loop_
_entity_poly.entity_id
_entity_poly.type
_entity_poly.pdbx_seq_one_letter_code
_entity_poly.pdbx_strand_id
1 'polypeptide(L)'
;MKVSIVLPAYNEAKRLRDAVKRVEDQLIALGYDYEIVIAEDGSTDGTNEIAKEIAERNPKIKHLHSDERLGRGRALMNAFRICEGEIVVYMDVDLSTDLRHLNELISAIADGYDVATGSRLMKESKAKRPLKRDVASRVYNLLVRILLRSKIHDHQCGFKAFRRSSILKISELVKDTHWFWDTEVLVLAQRLGFKVKEIPVHWEHGGETKVRFKKDVVYMFSQILRMFLEDISRSRKFYLFASMLAIALLFLLAISTGVSNFVASVSTLNLEFVTIASLLYTLSFVLRGFRFRYIVSRIGEKSTLKTSTFAVSIGQTVNVITPARIGDFARAYVFKKFGVSYTTSLGATAVERLFDVASIAFIAVFSSLYLGTKNLEILYAIIFALLILFAIFGLSKMKNVVGTMMRKAKLALNPRDSLVLVFLSSLLWLSDILVCYLIALSFEIPFATIALAVAMGNIVKAIPVTPGGIGTYELALTAIISLQNPYPAFAIAFADHAVKNMITVILGIFALSATNLSIKEVKG
;
A
#
# COMPACT_ATOMS: atom_id res chain seq x y z
N MET A 1 15.17 39.46 -7.23
CA MET A 1 14.61 38.12 -7.01
C MET A 1 14.06 38.08 -5.60
N LYS A 2 12.76 37.80 -5.45
CA LYS A 2 12.08 37.74 -4.14
C LYS A 2 12.14 36.31 -3.59
N VAL A 3 12.42 36.17 -2.29
CA VAL A 3 12.52 34.87 -1.59
C VAL A 3 11.44 34.76 -0.52
N SER A 4 10.63 33.71 -0.56
CA SER A 4 9.66 33.41 0.49
C SER A 4 10.24 32.37 1.45
N ILE A 5 10.43 32.72 2.72
CA ILE A 5 10.79 31.75 3.76
C ILE A 5 9.53 31.25 4.46
N VAL A 6 9.35 29.94 4.54
CA VAL A 6 8.23 29.30 5.22
C VAL A 6 8.72 28.61 6.49
N LEU A 7 8.11 28.98 7.61
CA LEU A 7 8.41 28.48 8.95
C LEU A 7 7.17 27.73 9.49
N PRO A 8 7.13 26.39 9.45
CA PRO A 8 6.03 25.63 10.03
C PRO A 8 6.12 25.68 11.56
N ALA A 9 5.06 26.14 12.21
CA ALA A 9 5.01 26.34 13.64
C ALA A 9 3.85 25.53 14.26
N TYR A 10 4.18 24.62 15.17
CA TYR A 10 3.19 23.93 16.00
C TYR A 10 3.74 23.82 17.41
N ASN A 11 3.17 24.52 18.37
CA ASN A 11 3.69 24.60 19.73
C ASN A 11 5.17 25.04 19.80
N GLU A 12 5.48 26.19 19.22
CA GLU A 12 6.81 26.81 19.17
C GLU A 12 6.89 28.17 19.89
N ALA A 13 5.97 28.46 20.82
CA ALA A 13 5.84 29.77 21.46
C ALA A 13 7.15 30.29 22.06
N LYS A 14 7.95 29.39 22.65
CA LYS A 14 9.22 29.73 23.31
C LYS A 14 10.33 30.19 22.35
N ARG A 15 10.28 29.81 21.07
CA ARG A 15 11.39 30.02 20.12
C ARG A 15 11.01 30.79 18.86
N LEU A 16 9.71 30.92 18.57
CA LEU A 16 9.24 31.52 17.31
C LEU A 16 9.78 32.95 17.09
N ARG A 17 9.75 33.82 18.11
CA ARG A 17 10.25 35.21 17.98
C ARG A 17 11.73 35.26 17.63
N ASP A 18 12.56 34.50 18.34
CA ASP A 18 14.01 34.44 18.08
C ASP A 18 14.29 33.88 16.69
N ALA A 19 13.61 32.80 16.32
CA ALA A 19 13.80 32.15 15.04
C ALA A 19 13.46 33.10 13.87
N VAL A 20 12.31 33.78 13.93
CA VAL A 20 11.90 34.73 12.90
C VAL A 20 12.89 35.89 12.81
N LYS A 21 13.30 36.46 13.95
CA LYS A 21 14.27 37.56 13.98
C LYS A 21 15.60 37.17 13.36
N ARG A 22 16.16 36.01 13.73
CA ARG A 22 17.45 35.53 13.19
C ARG A 22 17.39 35.25 11.70
N VAL A 23 16.29 34.72 11.21
CA VAL A 23 16.06 34.51 9.78
C VAL A 23 15.97 35.84 9.04
N GLU A 24 15.21 36.79 9.59
CA GLU A 24 15.10 38.14 9.04
C GLU A 24 16.45 38.86 8.98
N ASP A 25 17.20 38.88 10.09
CA ASP A 25 18.54 39.49 10.17
C ASP A 25 19.47 38.88 9.10
N GLN A 26 19.41 37.55 8.90
CA GLN A 26 20.20 36.87 7.88
C GLN A 26 19.80 37.25 6.46
N LEU A 27 18.50 37.40 6.16
CA LEU A 27 18.02 37.80 4.84
C LEU A 27 18.41 39.24 4.52
N ILE A 28 18.32 40.14 5.50
CA ILE A 28 18.76 41.53 5.40
C ILE A 28 20.26 41.59 5.12
N ALA A 29 21.06 40.84 5.88
CA ALA A 29 22.52 40.78 5.70
C ALA A 29 22.93 40.25 4.32
N LEU A 30 22.14 39.34 3.73
CA LEU A 30 22.37 38.79 2.39
C LEU A 30 21.81 39.69 1.27
N GLY A 31 21.07 40.74 1.59
CA GLY A 31 20.52 41.69 0.61
C GLY A 31 19.38 41.14 -0.25
N TYR A 32 18.66 40.11 0.21
CA TYR A 32 17.51 39.57 -0.51
C TYR A 32 16.25 40.42 -0.30
N ASP A 33 15.43 40.57 -1.34
CA ASP A 33 14.02 40.91 -1.15
C ASP A 33 13.29 39.67 -0.64
N TYR A 34 12.51 39.80 0.43
CA TYR A 34 11.97 38.65 1.14
C TYR A 34 10.55 38.85 1.67
N GLU A 35 9.93 37.71 1.91
CA GLU A 35 8.81 37.58 2.84
C GLU A 35 9.02 36.35 3.73
N ILE A 36 8.45 36.37 4.93
CA ILE A 36 8.43 35.23 5.85
C ILE A 36 6.97 34.82 6.07
N VAL A 37 6.65 33.56 5.84
CA VAL A 37 5.33 32.98 6.10
C VAL A 37 5.43 32.05 7.30
N ILE A 38 4.84 32.45 8.41
CA ILE A 38 4.67 31.60 9.59
C ILE A 38 3.44 30.73 9.35
N ALA A 39 3.67 29.45 9.09
CA ALA A 39 2.61 28.47 8.84
C ALA A 39 2.24 27.76 10.15
N GLU A 40 1.31 28.37 10.87
CA GLU A 40 0.83 27.90 12.17
C GLU A 40 -0.22 26.79 11.98
N ASP A 41 -0.12 25.72 12.78
CA ASP A 41 -0.86 24.46 12.59
C ASP A 41 -1.69 24.02 13.82
N GLY A 42 -2.54 24.91 14.35
CA GLY A 42 -3.47 24.58 15.43
C GLY A 42 -2.80 24.39 16.80
N SER A 43 -1.86 25.28 17.14
CA SER A 43 -1.10 25.28 18.40
C SER A 43 -1.97 25.62 19.60
N THR A 44 -1.52 25.17 20.78
CA THR A 44 -2.24 25.34 22.05
C THR A 44 -1.38 26.00 23.13
N ASP A 45 -0.22 26.54 22.79
CA ASP A 45 0.79 27.04 23.74
C ASP A 45 1.09 28.54 23.62
N GLY A 46 0.28 29.29 22.86
CA GLY A 46 0.51 30.71 22.58
C GLY A 46 1.21 31.02 21.25
N THR A 47 1.56 30.00 20.45
CA THR A 47 2.27 30.19 19.16
C THR A 47 1.47 31.05 18.17
N ASN A 48 0.15 30.87 18.13
CA ASN A 48 -0.76 31.59 17.23
C ASN A 48 -0.74 33.10 17.50
N GLU A 49 -0.88 33.47 18.77
CA GLU A 49 -0.88 34.86 19.24
C GLU A 49 0.46 35.52 18.94
N ILE A 50 1.56 34.82 19.21
CA ILE A 50 2.90 35.30 18.90
C ILE A 50 3.10 35.50 17.39
N ALA A 51 2.67 34.54 16.56
CA ALA A 51 2.78 34.62 15.11
C ALA A 51 2.00 35.82 14.55
N LYS A 52 0.78 36.04 15.06
CA LYS A 52 -0.07 37.19 14.72
C LYS A 52 0.61 38.52 15.07
N GLU A 53 1.12 38.65 16.29
CA GLU A 53 1.80 39.88 16.73
C GLU A 53 3.05 40.19 15.90
N ILE A 54 3.81 39.17 15.49
CA ILE A 54 4.99 39.35 14.63
C ILE A 54 4.56 39.89 13.26
N ALA A 55 3.52 39.30 12.65
CA ALA A 55 3.02 39.71 11.35
C ALA A 55 2.41 41.13 11.35
N GLU A 56 1.73 41.53 12.43
CA GLU A 56 1.18 42.88 12.58
C GLU A 56 2.26 43.96 12.64
N ARG A 57 3.46 43.63 13.16
CA ARG A 57 4.59 44.57 13.28
C ARG A 57 5.41 44.72 12.01
N ASN A 58 5.34 43.76 11.10
CA ASN A 58 6.20 43.74 9.92
C ASN A 58 5.42 43.25 8.68
N PRO A 59 5.17 44.11 7.68
CA PRO A 59 4.39 43.74 6.50
C PRO A 59 5.07 42.70 5.60
N LYS A 60 6.38 42.44 5.79
CA LYS A 60 7.09 41.34 5.11
C LYS A 60 6.83 39.98 5.76
N ILE A 61 6.15 39.93 6.91
CA ILE A 61 5.85 38.71 7.63
C ILE A 61 4.35 38.44 7.57
N LYS A 62 3.99 37.24 7.07
CA LYS A 62 2.63 36.76 6.95
C LYS A 62 2.40 35.65 7.97
N HIS A 63 1.21 35.65 8.55
CA HIS A 63 0.75 34.60 9.44
C HIS A 63 -0.38 33.81 8.78
N LEU A 64 -0.18 32.49 8.61
CA LEU A 64 -1.17 31.56 8.08
C LEU A 64 -1.59 30.61 9.21
N HIS A 65 -2.84 30.74 9.66
CA HIS A 65 -3.40 29.99 10.77
C HIS A 65 -4.30 28.83 10.31
N SER A 66 -4.41 27.81 11.14
CA SER A 66 -5.41 26.75 11.05
C SER A 66 -5.97 26.43 12.42
N ASP A 67 -7.31 26.36 12.55
CA ASP A 67 -7.98 26.04 13.81
C ASP A 67 -7.70 24.59 14.26
N GLU A 68 -7.48 23.69 13.30
CA GLU A 68 -7.18 22.29 13.54
C GLU A 68 -5.76 21.92 13.12
N ARG A 69 -5.19 20.89 13.76
CA ARG A 69 -3.89 20.35 13.39
C ARG A 69 -3.95 19.57 12.07
N LEU A 70 -3.46 20.17 11.00
CA LEU A 70 -3.40 19.67 9.63
C LEU A 70 -2.27 18.66 9.42
N GLY A 71 -1.16 18.84 10.14
CA GLY A 71 0.09 18.12 9.92
C GLY A 71 1.04 18.87 8.99
N ARG A 72 2.34 18.73 9.26
CA ARG A 72 3.45 19.44 8.60
C ARG A 72 3.33 19.54 7.08
N GLY A 73 3.12 18.43 6.38
CA GLY A 73 3.04 18.43 4.92
C GLY A 73 1.90 19.30 4.40
N ARG A 74 0.71 19.23 5.02
CA ARG A 74 -0.44 20.05 4.60
C ARG A 74 -0.24 21.54 4.94
N ALA A 75 0.32 21.85 6.11
CA ALA A 75 0.64 23.22 6.50
C ALA A 75 1.63 23.88 5.52
N LEU A 76 2.72 23.19 5.18
CA LEU A 76 3.71 23.67 4.21
C LEU A 76 3.10 23.90 2.83
N MET A 77 2.28 22.96 2.37
CA MET A 77 1.60 23.06 1.07
C MET A 77 0.65 24.24 0.97
N ASN A 78 -0.09 24.55 2.05
CA ASN A 78 -0.94 25.72 2.10
C ASN A 78 -0.11 27.01 2.08
N ALA A 79 1.00 27.05 2.83
CA ALA A 79 1.91 28.20 2.84
C ALA A 79 2.55 28.44 1.46
N PHE A 80 2.98 27.39 0.77
CA PHE A 80 3.60 27.52 -0.56
C PHE A 80 2.69 28.12 -1.62
N ARG A 81 1.37 27.96 -1.50
CA ARG A 81 0.40 28.55 -2.43
C ARG A 81 0.27 30.06 -2.30
N ILE A 82 0.45 30.59 -1.09
CA ILE A 82 0.35 32.03 -0.80
C ILE A 82 1.69 32.76 -0.91
N CYS A 83 2.79 32.03 -1.09
CA CYS A 83 4.11 32.60 -1.34
C CYS A 83 4.12 33.34 -2.69
N GLU A 84 4.75 34.52 -2.70
CA GLU A 84 4.93 35.40 -3.85
C GLU A 84 6.35 35.36 -4.43
N GLY A 85 7.32 34.89 -3.66
CA GLY A 85 8.72 34.79 -4.06
C GLY A 85 8.94 33.78 -5.19
N GLU A 86 9.90 34.07 -6.06
CA GLU A 86 10.32 33.16 -7.13
C GLU A 86 10.98 31.90 -6.56
N ILE A 87 11.66 32.05 -5.42
CA ILE A 87 12.24 30.97 -4.62
C ILE A 87 11.45 30.84 -3.34
N VAL A 88 11.02 29.62 -3.04
CA VAL A 88 10.36 29.27 -1.78
C VAL A 88 11.31 28.40 -0.98
N VAL A 89 11.66 28.84 0.22
CA VAL A 89 12.49 28.11 1.17
C VAL A 89 11.62 27.62 2.31
N TYR A 90 11.83 26.39 2.72
CA TYR A 90 11.27 25.80 3.91
C TYR A 90 12.41 25.51 4.89
N MET A 91 12.26 25.97 6.14
CA MET A 91 13.15 25.61 7.24
C MET A 91 12.41 25.41 8.57
N ASP A 92 12.91 24.53 9.44
CA ASP A 92 12.33 24.30 10.78
C ASP A 92 12.59 25.48 11.73
N VAL A 93 11.60 25.79 12.59
CA VAL A 93 11.65 26.90 13.57
C VAL A 93 12.72 26.68 14.65
N ASP A 94 13.18 25.45 14.86
CA ASP A 94 14.26 25.17 15.81
C ASP A 94 15.65 25.61 15.31
N LEU A 95 15.76 26.04 14.04
CA LEU A 95 17.00 26.45 13.39
C LEU A 95 18.16 25.46 13.61
N SER A 96 17.84 24.16 13.64
CA SER A 96 18.85 23.09 13.80
C SER A 96 19.87 23.07 12.65
N THR A 97 19.47 23.56 11.46
CA THR A 97 20.40 23.76 10.35
C THR A 97 20.95 25.17 10.40
N ASP A 98 22.27 25.30 10.32
CA ASP A 98 22.95 26.58 10.43
C ASP A 98 22.56 27.53 9.27
N LEU A 99 22.13 28.75 9.63
CA LEU A 99 21.68 29.78 8.68
C LEU A 99 22.77 30.24 7.71
N ARG A 100 24.06 29.97 7.99
CA ARG A 100 25.16 30.21 7.05
C ARG A 100 24.97 29.49 5.72
N HIS A 101 24.26 28.37 5.70
CA HIS A 101 23.94 27.62 4.48
C HIS A 101 22.73 28.16 3.71
N LEU A 102 22.03 29.18 4.23
CA LEU A 102 20.84 29.74 3.59
C LEU A 102 21.15 30.34 2.22
N ASN A 103 22.26 31.07 2.12
CA ASN A 103 22.67 31.64 0.84
C ASN A 103 22.95 30.55 -0.20
N GLU A 104 23.71 29.52 0.18
CA GLU A 104 24.03 28.38 -0.70
C GLU A 104 22.77 27.67 -1.20
N LEU A 105 21.77 27.50 -0.33
CA LEU A 105 20.49 26.89 -0.66
C LEU A 105 19.68 27.73 -1.67
N ILE A 106 19.64 29.06 -1.48
CA ILE A 106 18.96 30.00 -2.38
C ILE A 106 19.70 30.09 -3.72
N SER A 107 21.03 30.26 -3.69
CA SER A 107 21.87 30.34 -4.88
C SER A 107 21.75 29.10 -5.76
N ALA A 108 21.64 27.90 -5.19
CA ALA A 108 21.43 26.69 -5.98
C ALA A 108 20.17 26.79 -6.87
N ILE A 109 19.08 27.39 -6.40
CA ILE A 109 17.88 27.57 -7.23
C ILE A 109 18.11 28.65 -8.31
N ALA A 110 18.81 29.73 -7.95
CA ALA A 110 19.21 30.78 -8.88
C ALA A 110 20.11 30.23 -10.01
N ASP A 111 21.00 29.30 -9.69
CA ASP A 111 21.91 28.61 -10.62
C ASP A 111 21.21 27.60 -11.54
N GLY A 112 19.88 27.52 -11.47
CA GLY A 112 19.06 26.72 -12.40
C GLY A 112 18.71 25.32 -11.90
N TYR A 113 18.91 25.02 -10.61
CA TYR A 113 18.26 23.86 -10.00
C TYR A 113 16.78 24.17 -9.70
N ASP A 114 15.94 23.14 -9.72
CA ASP A 114 14.52 23.23 -9.40
C ASP A 114 14.26 23.05 -7.91
N VAL A 115 15.09 22.22 -7.26
CA VAL A 115 15.00 21.87 -5.85
C VAL A 115 16.42 21.82 -5.28
N ALA A 116 16.62 22.39 -4.10
CA ALA A 116 17.83 22.29 -3.32
C ALA A 116 17.47 21.80 -1.91
N THR A 117 18.26 20.88 -1.35
CA THR A 117 18.05 20.39 0.01
C THR A 117 19.37 20.33 0.77
N GLY A 118 19.33 20.74 2.03
CA GLY A 118 20.40 20.43 2.96
C GLY A 118 20.50 18.92 3.17
N SER A 119 21.69 18.45 3.52
CA SER A 119 21.97 17.05 3.81
C SER A 119 22.87 16.90 5.01
N ARG A 120 22.45 16.03 5.93
CA ARG A 120 23.21 15.65 7.12
C ARG A 120 23.99 14.35 6.89
N LEU A 121 23.91 13.76 5.69
CA LEU A 121 24.44 12.43 5.39
C LEU A 121 25.49 12.44 4.27
N MET A 122 25.81 13.60 3.70
CA MET A 122 26.96 13.75 2.82
C MET A 122 28.26 13.66 3.62
N LYS A 123 29.36 13.36 2.93
CA LYS A 123 30.68 13.17 3.55
C LYS A 123 31.19 14.44 4.22
N GLU A 124 30.86 15.59 3.64
CA GLU A 124 31.25 16.93 4.07
C GLU A 124 30.33 17.49 5.17
N SER A 125 29.19 16.84 5.43
CA SER A 125 28.21 17.28 6.44
C SER A 125 28.76 17.14 7.85
N LYS A 126 28.47 18.11 8.72
CA LYS A 126 28.76 18.02 10.16
C LYS A 126 27.45 17.97 10.93
N ALA A 127 27.05 16.77 11.34
CA ALA A 127 25.81 16.55 12.08
C ALA A 127 26.07 15.77 13.37
N LYS A 128 25.90 16.41 14.53
CA LYS A 128 25.96 15.72 15.84
C LYS A 128 24.56 15.26 16.24
N ARG A 129 24.34 13.96 16.33
CA ARG A 129 23.04 13.37 16.74
C ARG A 129 23.21 12.06 17.51
N PRO A 130 22.22 11.67 18.33
CA PRO A 130 22.25 10.39 19.04
C PRO A 130 22.41 9.21 18.07
N LEU A 131 23.30 8.26 18.40
CA LEU A 131 23.64 7.09 17.55
C LEU A 131 22.40 6.34 17.03
N LYS A 132 21.41 6.10 17.91
CA LYS A 132 20.16 5.40 17.54
C LYS A 132 19.40 6.12 16.41
N ARG A 133 19.43 7.46 16.37
CA ARG A 133 18.80 8.26 15.33
C ARG A 133 19.62 8.30 14.05
N ASP A 134 20.94 8.34 14.16
CA ASP A 134 21.84 8.29 13.00
C ASP A 134 21.67 6.99 12.22
N VAL A 135 21.73 5.85 12.91
CA VAL A 135 21.54 4.52 12.29
C VAL A 135 20.16 4.41 11.65
N ALA A 136 19.09 4.78 12.37
CA ALA A 136 17.74 4.75 11.83
C ALA A 136 17.58 5.62 10.58
N SER A 137 18.17 6.82 10.56
CA SER A 137 18.13 7.71 9.40
C SER A 137 18.93 7.16 8.21
N ARG A 138 20.10 6.55 8.45
CA ARG A 138 20.90 5.91 7.38
C ARG A 138 20.16 4.73 6.75
N VAL A 139 19.58 3.84 7.57
CA VAL A 139 18.77 2.71 7.09
C VAL A 139 17.56 3.21 6.30
N TYR A 140 16.86 4.23 6.84
CA TYR A 140 15.73 4.84 6.14
C TYR A 140 16.12 5.37 4.76
N ASN A 141 17.17 6.19 4.68
CA ASN A 141 17.62 6.77 3.42
C ASN A 141 18.15 5.71 2.44
N LEU A 142 18.81 4.65 2.92
CA LEU A 142 19.19 3.52 2.09
C LEU A 142 17.98 2.84 1.45
N LEU A 143 16.92 2.61 2.23
CA LEU A 143 15.67 2.02 1.71
C LEU A 143 15.00 2.92 0.67
N VAL A 144 14.94 4.24 0.90
CA VAL A 144 14.41 5.19 -0.09
C VAL A 144 15.22 5.14 -1.39
N ARG A 145 16.56 5.12 -1.30
CA ARG A 145 17.43 5.06 -2.48
C ARG A 145 17.25 3.77 -3.26
N ILE A 146 17.15 2.61 -2.59
CA ILE A 146 17.00 1.32 -3.25
C ILE A 146 15.58 1.15 -3.83
N LEU A 147 14.56 1.30 -2.98
CA LEU A 147 13.17 0.99 -3.36
C LEU A 147 12.58 2.07 -4.27
N LEU A 148 12.84 3.36 -3.98
CA LEU A 148 12.27 4.47 -4.75
C LEU A 148 13.24 5.05 -5.78
N ARG A 149 14.43 4.45 -5.94
CA ARG A 149 15.47 4.81 -6.92
C ARG A 149 15.93 6.27 -6.83
N SER A 150 15.91 6.83 -5.63
CA SER A 150 16.36 8.20 -5.39
C SER A 150 17.89 8.29 -5.38
N LYS A 151 18.43 9.40 -5.90
CA LYS A 151 19.87 9.69 -5.96
C LYS A 151 20.40 10.50 -4.77
N ILE A 152 19.51 11.01 -3.91
CA ILE A 152 19.83 11.90 -2.78
C ILE A 152 20.22 11.08 -1.54
N HIS A 153 21.10 11.61 -0.68
CA HIS A 153 21.54 10.94 0.55
C HIS A 153 20.61 11.19 1.74
N ASP A 154 20.04 12.40 1.89
CA ASP A 154 19.19 12.78 3.02
C ASP A 154 17.83 13.34 2.58
N HIS A 155 16.79 12.53 2.73
CA HIS A 155 15.42 12.88 2.36
C HIS A 155 14.62 13.56 3.46
N GLN A 156 15.18 13.68 4.67
CA GLN A 156 14.45 14.11 5.87
C GLN A 156 14.96 15.45 6.41
N CYS A 157 15.86 16.13 5.71
CA CYS A 157 16.41 17.39 6.18
C CYS A 157 15.37 18.51 6.07
N GLY A 158 15.04 19.14 7.19
CA GLY A 158 14.07 20.24 7.27
C GLY A 158 14.62 21.59 6.80
N PHE A 159 15.33 21.59 5.67
CA PHE A 159 16.01 22.75 5.11
C PHE A 159 16.05 22.57 3.59
N LYS A 160 15.09 23.16 2.87
CA LYS A 160 14.88 22.94 1.44
C LYS A 160 14.50 24.23 0.73
N ALA A 161 15.02 24.46 -0.46
CA ALA A 161 14.58 25.52 -1.34
C ALA A 161 14.00 24.94 -2.63
N PHE A 162 13.07 25.66 -3.21
CA PHE A 162 12.38 25.26 -4.41
C PHE A 162 12.21 26.48 -5.31
N ARG A 163 12.34 26.26 -6.62
CA ARG A 163 11.72 27.16 -7.58
C ARG A 163 10.20 27.09 -7.38
N ARG A 164 9.53 28.23 -7.22
CA ARG A 164 8.09 28.28 -6.91
C ARG A 164 7.25 27.48 -7.91
N SER A 165 7.52 27.62 -9.21
CA SER A 165 6.82 26.86 -10.26
C SER A 165 7.00 25.35 -10.14
N SER A 166 8.18 24.90 -9.71
CA SER A 166 8.51 23.48 -9.58
C SER A 166 7.83 22.86 -8.35
N ILE A 167 7.86 23.55 -7.19
CA ILE A 167 7.15 23.04 -6.00
C ILE A 167 5.65 22.99 -6.20
N LEU A 168 5.02 23.97 -6.87
CA LEU A 168 3.57 23.96 -7.15
C LEU A 168 3.16 22.75 -8.00
N LYS A 169 3.96 22.37 -9.01
CA LYS A 169 3.75 21.16 -9.81
C LYS A 169 3.93 19.88 -9.00
N ILE A 170 5.00 19.79 -8.18
CA ILE A 170 5.21 18.65 -7.29
C ILE A 170 4.02 18.50 -6.32
N SER A 171 3.52 19.63 -5.84
CA SER A 171 2.41 19.77 -4.91
C SER A 171 1.14 19.03 -5.35
N GLU A 172 0.87 18.98 -6.67
CA GLU A 172 -0.31 18.31 -7.23
C GLU A 172 -0.25 16.79 -7.11
N LEU A 173 0.95 16.22 -6.92
CA LEU A 173 1.18 14.77 -6.88
C LEU A 173 1.47 14.24 -5.47
N VAL A 174 1.83 15.12 -4.53
CA VAL A 174 2.11 14.76 -3.14
C VAL A 174 0.83 14.27 -2.46
N LYS A 175 0.91 13.12 -1.79
CA LYS A 175 -0.22 12.48 -1.11
C LYS A 175 -0.09 12.51 0.42
N ASP A 176 1.13 12.51 0.92
CA ASP A 176 1.42 12.53 2.35
C ASP A 176 1.24 13.94 2.94
N THR A 177 0.47 14.02 4.02
CA THR A 177 0.18 15.28 4.70
C THR A 177 1.02 15.47 5.97
N HIS A 178 1.97 14.58 6.27
CA HIS A 178 2.69 14.54 7.53
C HIS A 178 4.21 14.49 7.32
N TRP A 179 4.94 13.63 8.04
CA TRP A 179 6.41 13.58 8.04
C TRP A 179 7.03 12.99 6.78
N PHE A 180 6.29 12.19 6.01
CA PHE A 180 6.85 11.56 4.81
C PHE A 180 6.85 12.53 3.61
N TRP A 181 6.12 13.65 3.72
CA TRP A 181 6.13 14.77 2.79
C TRP A 181 7.54 15.17 2.32
N ASP A 182 8.50 15.33 3.24
CA ASP A 182 9.88 15.72 2.90
C ASP A 182 10.54 14.77 1.90
N THR A 183 10.26 13.48 2.05
CA THR A 183 10.79 12.44 1.18
C THR A 183 10.00 12.34 -0.11
N GLU A 184 8.67 12.36 -0.02
CA GLU A 184 7.80 12.27 -1.20
C GLU A 184 8.06 13.41 -2.17
N VAL A 185 8.22 14.64 -1.70
CA VAL A 185 8.55 15.81 -2.54
C VAL A 185 9.85 15.61 -3.30
N LEU A 186 10.91 15.16 -2.64
CA LEU A 186 12.23 14.96 -3.27
C LEU A 186 12.23 13.79 -4.27
N VAL A 187 11.49 12.72 -3.96
CA VAL A 187 11.34 11.57 -4.87
C VAL A 187 10.51 11.96 -6.08
N LEU A 188 9.39 12.66 -5.90
CA LEU A 188 8.54 13.16 -6.99
C LEU A 188 9.28 14.17 -7.86
N ALA A 189 10.10 15.05 -7.27
CA ALA A 189 10.91 15.99 -8.03
C ALA A 189 11.81 15.27 -9.04
N GLN A 190 12.54 14.24 -8.60
CA GLN A 190 13.38 13.43 -9.49
C GLN A 190 12.58 12.67 -10.55
N ARG A 191 11.38 12.18 -10.22
CA ARG A 191 10.50 11.47 -11.17
C ARG A 191 9.93 12.38 -12.25
N LEU A 192 9.66 13.63 -11.90
CA LEU A 192 9.24 14.67 -12.84
C LEU A 192 10.40 15.19 -13.71
N GLY A 193 11.63 14.70 -13.48
CA GLY A 193 12.82 15.12 -14.22
C GLY A 193 13.40 16.45 -13.74
N PHE A 194 12.97 16.97 -12.59
CA PHE A 194 13.52 18.20 -12.04
C PHE A 194 14.96 18.03 -11.55
N LYS A 195 15.76 19.09 -11.69
CA LYS A 195 17.15 19.12 -11.22
C LYS A 195 17.17 19.33 -9.71
N VAL A 196 17.62 18.32 -8.98
CA VAL A 196 17.74 18.37 -7.52
C VAL A 196 19.19 18.47 -7.08
N LYS A 197 19.52 19.49 -6.27
CA LYS A 197 20.83 19.67 -5.64
C LYS A 197 20.77 19.26 -4.17
N GLU A 198 21.77 18.53 -3.73
CA GLU A 198 22.01 18.23 -2.33
C GLU A 198 23.22 19.03 -1.84
N ILE A 199 23.09 19.68 -0.68
CA ILE A 199 24.09 20.56 -0.08
C ILE A 199 24.49 20.02 1.30
N PRO A 200 25.79 19.82 1.58
CA PRO A 200 26.22 19.40 2.91
C PRO A 200 26.01 20.53 3.92
N VAL A 201 25.38 20.24 5.06
CA VAL A 201 25.09 21.24 6.08
C VAL A 201 25.72 20.94 7.43
N HIS A 202 25.94 21.99 8.21
CA HIS A 202 26.13 21.92 9.65
C HIS A 202 24.78 21.84 10.34
N TRP A 203 24.58 20.78 11.12
CA TRP A 203 23.34 20.50 11.82
C TRP A 203 23.60 20.18 13.29
N GLU A 204 22.94 20.92 14.17
CA GLU A 204 22.99 20.73 15.62
C GLU A 204 21.60 20.45 16.17
N HIS A 205 21.52 19.66 17.25
CA HIS A 205 20.23 19.24 17.77
C HIS A 205 19.53 20.39 18.52
N GLY A 206 18.47 20.96 17.94
CA GLY A 206 17.66 22.06 18.50
C GLY A 206 16.76 21.73 19.71
N GLY A 207 17.13 20.75 20.54
CA GLY A 207 16.42 20.38 21.77
C GLY A 207 15.28 19.38 21.60
N GLU A 208 14.18 19.55 22.35
CA GLU A 208 13.09 18.56 22.44
C GLU A 208 12.44 18.24 21.09
N THR A 209 12.21 16.94 20.87
CA THR A 209 11.71 16.38 19.61
C THR A 209 10.23 16.03 19.69
N LYS A 210 9.43 16.50 18.74
CA LYS A 210 8.01 16.12 18.60
C LYS A 210 7.80 14.75 17.92
N VAL A 211 8.88 14.15 17.41
CA VAL A 211 8.91 12.82 16.77
C VAL A 211 8.78 11.69 17.79
N ARG A 212 7.75 10.85 17.62
CA ARG A 212 7.49 9.62 18.38
C ARG A 212 8.15 8.42 17.70
N PHE A 213 9.45 8.24 17.98
CA PHE A 213 10.35 7.29 17.32
C PHE A 213 9.74 5.97 16.83
N LYS A 214 9.12 5.15 17.71
CA LYS A 214 8.56 3.85 17.30
C LYS A 214 7.40 3.95 16.31
N LYS A 215 6.49 4.92 16.51
CA LYS A 215 5.31 5.09 15.64
C LYS A 215 5.72 5.67 14.30
N ASP A 216 6.64 6.62 14.32
CA ASP A 216 7.03 7.37 13.12
C ASP A 216 7.94 6.52 12.21
N VAL A 217 8.79 5.65 12.76
CA VAL A 217 9.59 4.71 11.95
C VAL A 217 8.68 3.73 11.17
N VAL A 218 7.68 3.14 11.82
CA VAL A 218 6.73 2.22 11.16
C VAL A 218 5.91 2.97 10.10
N TYR A 219 5.46 4.19 10.44
CA TYR A 219 4.76 5.06 9.49
C TYR A 219 5.61 5.36 8.25
N MET A 220 6.82 5.88 8.44
CA MET A 220 7.73 6.25 7.36
C MET A 220 8.08 5.07 6.45
N PHE A 221 8.31 3.88 7.02
CA PHE A 221 8.51 2.65 6.23
C PHE A 221 7.27 2.27 5.41
N SER A 222 6.07 2.35 6.00
CA SER A 222 4.83 2.06 5.28
C SER A 222 4.62 2.98 4.06
N GLN A 223 5.08 4.23 4.14
CA GLN A 223 4.97 5.19 3.05
C GLN A 223 6.00 4.94 1.93
N ILE A 224 7.22 4.48 2.25
CA ILE A 224 8.16 3.98 1.24
C ILE A 224 7.51 2.83 0.47
N LEU A 225 6.93 1.86 1.19
CA LEU A 225 6.29 0.72 0.58
C LEU A 225 5.08 1.13 -0.27
N ARG A 226 4.28 2.11 0.17
CA ARG A 226 3.21 2.71 -0.63
C ARG A 226 3.74 3.21 -1.99
N MET A 227 4.73 4.10 -1.99
CA MET A 227 5.28 4.64 -3.25
C MET A 227 5.89 3.55 -4.14
N PHE A 228 6.58 2.57 -3.54
CA PHE A 228 7.18 1.46 -4.28
C PHE A 228 6.12 0.58 -4.96
N LEU A 229 5.04 0.26 -4.24
CA LEU A 229 3.93 -0.52 -4.79
C LEU A 229 3.17 0.26 -5.87
N GLU A 230 3.01 1.57 -5.71
CA GLU A 230 2.46 2.46 -6.75
C GLU A 230 3.33 2.46 -8.02
N ASP A 231 4.66 2.36 -7.91
CA ASP A 231 5.55 2.27 -9.06
C ASP A 231 5.46 0.92 -9.78
N ILE A 232 5.43 -0.18 -9.01
CA ILE A 232 5.31 -1.53 -9.56
C ILE A 232 3.96 -1.66 -10.28
N SER A 233 2.88 -1.22 -9.65
CA SER A 233 1.52 -1.36 -10.19
C SER A 233 1.30 -0.57 -11.48
N ARG A 234 2.13 0.44 -11.76
CA ARG A 234 2.11 1.26 -12.99
C ARG A 234 3.12 0.82 -14.04
N SER A 235 4.05 -0.08 -13.71
CA SER A 235 5.14 -0.48 -14.61
C SER A 235 4.69 -1.45 -15.69
N ARG A 236 4.45 -0.97 -16.92
CA ARG A 236 4.14 -1.82 -18.09
C ARG A 236 5.15 -2.95 -18.29
N LYS A 237 6.44 -2.70 -18.03
CA LYS A 237 7.51 -3.71 -18.13
C LYS A 237 7.31 -4.87 -17.13
N PHE A 238 6.88 -4.56 -15.91
CA PHE A 238 6.59 -5.58 -14.90
C PHE A 238 5.40 -6.46 -15.32
N TYR A 239 4.32 -5.85 -15.81
CA TYR A 239 3.17 -6.61 -16.32
C TYR A 239 3.57 -7.52 -17.48
N LEU A 240 4.35 -7.01 -18.44
CA LEU A 240 4.86 -7.81 -19.56
C LEU A 240 5.69 -9.00 -19.06
N PHE A 241 6.64 -8.76 -18.15
CA PHE A 241 7.45 -9.82 -17.55
C PHE A 241 6.61 -10.88 -16.83
N ALA A 242 5.67 -10.47 -15.98
CA ALA A 242 4.81 -11.38 -15.23
C ALA A 242 3.88 -12.20 -16.14
N SER A 243 3.38 -11.60 -17.23
CA SER A 243 2.61 -12.31 -18.25
C SER A 243 3.45 -13.29 -19.06
N MET A 244 4.68 -12.91 -19.44
CA MET A 244 5.61 -13.82 -20.12
C MET A 244 5.99 -15.01 -19.24
N LEU A 245 6.24 -14.77 -17.95
CA LEU A 245 6.51 -15.83 -16.98
C LEU A 245 5.32 -16.80 -16.85
N ALA A 246 4.09 -16.30 -16.81
CA ALA A 246 2.88 -17.13 -16.77
C ALA A 246 2.79 -18.05 -18.01
N ILE A 247 3.00 -17.49 -19.21
CA ILE A 247 2.99 -18.25 -20.47
C ILE A 247 4.11 -19.30 -20.48
N ALA A 248 5.32 -18.93 -20.05
CA ALA A 248 6.46 -19.84 -19.98
C ALA A 248 6.18 -21.02 -19.03
N LEU A 249 5.57 -20.77 -17.86
CA LEU A 249 5.21 -21.82 -16.91
C LEU A 249 4.16 -22.79 -17.49
N LEU A 250 3.11 -22.27 -18.15
CA LEU A 250 2.12 -23.12 -18.81
C LEU A 250 2.72 -23.95 -19.95
N PHE A 251 3.62 -23.36 -20.73
CA PHE A 251 4.31 -24.05 -21.82
C PHE A 251 5.24 -25.15 -21.31
N LEU A 252 6.02 -24.86 -20.26
CA LEU A 252 6.87 -25.85 -19.59
C LEU A 252 6.05 -27.00 -19.01
N LEU A 253 4.89 -26.70 -18.40
CA LEU A 253 3.97 -27.72 -17.92
C LEU A 253 3.48 -28.61 -19.07
N ALA A 254 2.97 -28.01 -20.16
CA ALA A 254 2.48 -28.74 -21.32
C ALA A 254 3.55 -29.67 -21.93
N ILE A 255 4.79 -29.20 -22.03
CA ILE A 255 5.92 -30.04 -22.48
C ILE A 255 6.20 -31.15 -21.47
N SER A 256 6.30 -30.84 -20.19
CA SER A 256 6.67 -31.79 -19.14
C SER A 256 5.67 -32.93 -18.95
N THR A 257 4.38 -32.66 -19.15
CA THR A 257 3.30 -33.67 -19.04
C THR A 257 2.98 -34.35 -20.38
N GLY A 258 3.58 -33.88 -21.48
CA GLY A 258 3.29 -34.30 -22.84
C GLY A 258 2.13 -33.52 -23.46
N VAL A 259 2.41 -32.76 -24.52
CA VAL A 259 1.41 -31.91 -25.20
C VAL A 259 0.26 -32.75 -25.78
N SER A 260 0.56 -33.92 -26.33
CA SER A 260 -0.45 -34.86 -26.83
C SER A 260 -1.39 -35.34 -25.72
N ASN A 261 -0.85 -35.66 -24.54
CA ASN A 261 -1.62 -36.10 -23.38
C ASN A 261 -2.54 -34.99 -22.87
N PHE A 262 -2.03 -33.76 -22.83
CA PHE A 262 -2.82 -32.58 -22.49
C PHE A 262 -3.99 -32.39 -23.46
N VAL A 263 -3.73 -32.36 -24.77
CA VAL A 263 -4.78 -32.17 -25.79
C VAL A 263 -5.82 -33.29 -25.73
N ALA A 264 -5.37 -34.54 -25.62
CA ALA A 264 -6.26 -35.69 -25.52
C ALA A 264 -7.13 -35.60 -24.25
N SER A 265 -6.53 -35.29 -23.09
CA SER A 265 -7.25 -35.15 -21.82
C SER A 265 -8.26 -34.00 -21.86
N VAL A 266 -7.91 -32.85 -22.45
CA VAL A 266 -8.85 -31.73 -22.64
C VAL A 266 -10.02 -32.15 -23.53
N SER A 267 -9.78 -32.93 -24.59
CA SER A 267 -10.84 -33.43 -25.47
C SER A 267 -11.78 -34.45 -24.80
N THR A 268 -11.31 -35.13 -23.75
CA THR A 268 -12.12 -36.11 -22.98
C THR A 268 -12.90 -35.47 -21.83
N LEU A 269 -12.75 -34.17 -21.58
CA LEU A 269 -13.51 -33.48 -20.53
C LEU A 269 -15.01 -33.56 -20.80
N ASN A 270 -15.79 -33.98 -19.80
CA ASN A 270 -17.24 -34.00 -19.90
C ASN A 270 -17.81 -32.58 -19.76
N LEU A 271 -18.44 -32.08 -20.83
CA LEU A 271 -18.99 -30.73 -20.90
C LEU A 271 -20.12 -30.48 -19.88
N GLU A 272 -20.89 -31.52 -19.53
CA GLU A 272 -21.94 -31.41 -18.50
C GLU A 272 -21.32 -31.11 -17.14
N PHE A 273 -20.25 -31.83 -16.76
CA PHE A 273 -19.55 -31.57 -15.50
C PHE A 273 -18.90 -30.20 -15.46
N VAL A 274 -18.29 -29.75 -16.58
CA VAL A 274 -17.74 -28.39 -16.69
C VAL A 274 -18.84 -27.33 -16.55
N THR A 275 -20.03 -27.58 -17.10
CA THR A 275 -21.19 -26.67 -16.99
C THR A 275 -21.70 -26.60 -15.55
N ILE A 276 -21.88 -27.74 -14.89
CA ILE A 276 -22.29 -27.80 -13.48
C ILE A 276 -21.24 -27.12 -12.57
N ALA A 277 -19.95 -27.38 -12.81
CA ALA A 277 -18.85 -26.73 -12.11
C ALA A 277 -18.90 -25.21 -12.29
N SER A 278 -19.20 -24.74 -13.50
CA SER A 278 -19.35 -23.31 -13.80
C SER A 278 -20.53 -22.66 -13.07
N LEU A 279 -21.67 -23.34 -13.02
CA LEU A 279 -22.85 -22.88 -12.27
C LEU A 279 -22.58 -22.84 -10.76
N LEU A 280 -21.97 -23.89 -10.21
CA LEU A 280 -21.56 -23.96 -8.81
C LEU A 280 -20.62 -22.81 -8.44
N TYR A 281 -19.59 -22.59 -9.25
CA TYR A 281 -18.65 -21.49 -9.01
C TYR A 281 -19.32 -20.12 -9.16
N THR A 282 -20.26 -19.95 -10.08
CA THR A 282 -21.04 -18.71 -10.21
C THR A 282 -21.87 -18.44 -8.95
N LEU A 283 -22.57 -19.45 -8.43
CA LEU A 283 -23.37 -19.34 -7.21
C LEU A 283 -22.51 -19.01 -5.98
N SER A 284 -21.27 -19.51 -5.94
CA SER A 284 -20.33 -19.23 -4.85
C SER A 284 -20.05 -17.73 -4.68
N PHE A 285 -20.15 -16.89 -5.73
CA PHE A 285 -20.01 -15.42 -5.58
C PHE A 285 -21.10 -14.79 -4.72
N VAL A 286 -22.32 -15.32 -4.76
CA VAL A 286 -23.40 -14.85 -3.88
C VAL A 286 -23.06 -15.18 -2.43
N LEU A 287 -22.54 -16.38 -2.17
CA LEU A 287 -22.07 -16.79 -0.84
C LEU A 287 -20.87 -15.94 -0.37
N ARG A 288 -19.92 -15.63 -1.26
CA ARG A 288 -18.79 -14.72 -0.96
C ARG A 288 -19.30 -13.31 -0.60
N GLY A 289 -20.26 -12.79 -1.36
CA GLY A 289 -20.93 -11.52 -1.08
C GLY A 289 -21.67 -11.53 0.26
N PHE A 290 -22.38 -12.62 0.57
CA PHE A 290 -23.07 -12.81 1.84
C PHE A 290 -22.11 -12.83 3.02
N ARG A 291 -21.03 -13.62 2.93
CA ARG A 291 -19.98 -13.67 3.96
C ARG A 291 -19.36 -12.30 4.19
N PHE A 292 -19.01 -11.58 3.12
CA PHE A 292 -18.40 -10.26 3.27
C PHE A 292 -19.36 -9.25 3.90
N ARG A 293 -20.64 -9.26 3.47
CA ARG A 293 -21.72 -8.48 4.09
C ARG A 293 -21.84 -8.78 5.58
N TYR A 294 -21.76 -10.06 5.95
CA TYR A 294 -21.83 -10.48 7.34
C TYR A 294 -20.71 -9.83 8.16
N ILE A 295 -19.45 -9.95 7.70
CA ILE A 295 -18.29 -9.34 8.36
C ILE A 295 -18.46 -7.82 8.50
N VAL A 296 -18.84 -7.13 7.43
CA VAL A 296 -19.06 -5.67 7.44
C VAL A 296 -20.11 -5.27 8.48
N SER A 297 -21.21 -6.04 8.60
CA SER A 297 -22.25 -5.76 9.59
C SER A 297 -21.77 -5.94 11.03
N ARG A 298 -20.86 -6.89 11.29
CA ARG A 298 -20.24 -7.07 12.61
C ARG A 298 -19.23 -5.99 12.98
N ILE A 299 -18.64 -5.35 11.98
CA ILE A 299 -17.73 -4.21 12.17
C ILE A 299 -18.50 -2.91 12.46
N GLY A 300 -19.82 -2.89 12.23
CA GLY A 300 -20.70 -1.78 12.59
C GLY A 300 -21.13 -0.90 11.41
N GLU A 301 -20.93 -1.34 10.17
CA GLU A 301 -21.46 -0.64 8.98
C GLU A 301 -22.40 -1.56 8.20
N LYS A 302 -23.32 -0.99 7.42
CA LYS A 302 -24.31 -1.77 6.67
C LYS A 302 -23.93 -1.86 5.19
N SER A 303 -24.17 -3.02 4.60
CA SER A 303 -24.11 -3.21 3.15
C SER A 303 -25.21 -4.17 2.70
N THR A 304 -25.63 -4.03 1.44
CA THR A 304 -26.57 -4.95 0.81
C THR A 304 -25.85 -6.19 0.27
N LEU A 305 -26.59 -7.28 0.05
CA LEU A 305 -26.03 -8.48 -0.57
C LEU A 305 -25.52 -8.15 -1.98
N LYS A 306 -26.32 -7.45 -2.79
CA LYS A 306 -25.96 -7.01 -4.14
C LYS A 306 -24.65 -6.22 -4.16
N THR A 307 -24.53 -5.19 -3.33
CA THR A 307 -23.32 -4.36 -3.22
C THR A 307 -22.11 -5.20 -2.82
N SER A 308 -22.28 -6.10 -1.84
CA SER A 308 -21.18 -6.93 -1.35
C SER A 308 -20.72 -7.95 -2.39
N THR A 309 -21.66 -8.60 -3.09
CA THR A 309 -21.36 -9.50 -4.21
C THR A 309 -20.62 -8.76 -5.31
N PHE A 310 -21.11 -7.60 -5.75
CA PHE A 310 -20.46 -6.80 -6.80
C PHE A 310 -19.05 -6.34 -6.39
N ALA A 311 -18.88 -5.83 -5.17
CA ALA A 311 -17.57 -5.40 -4.68
C ALA A 311 -16.58 -6.57 -4.61
N VAL A 312 -17.02 -7.75 -4.19
CA VAL A 312 -16.20 -8.97 -4.20
C VAL A 312 -15.85 -9.40 -5.63
N SER A 313 -16.82 -9.43 -6.55
CA SER A 313 -16.59 -9.80 -7.96
C SER A 313 -15.57 -8.88 -8.63
N ILE A 314 -15.71 -7.56 -8.43
CA ILE A 314 -14.78 -6.56 -8.96
C ILE A 314 -13.40 -6.77 -8.35
N GLY A 315 -13.30 -6.93 -7.02
CA GLY A 315 -12.02 -7.16 -6.34
C GLY A 315 -11.31 -8.43 -6.83
N GLN A 316 -12.02 -9.55 -6.95
CA GLN A 316 -11.44 -10.79 -7.47
C GLN A 316 -11.02 -10.65 -8.93
N THR A 317 -11.81 -9.98 -9.76
CA THR A 317 -11.44 -9.69 -11.17
C THR A 317 -10.16 -8.88 -11.27
N VAL A 318 -10.01 -7.86 -10.43
CA VAL A 318 -8.77 -7.07 -10.38
C VAL A 318 -7.58 -7.97 -10.00
N ASN A 319 -7.73 -8.89 -9.05
CA ASN A 319 -6.67 -9.86 -8.71
C ASN A 319 -6.35 -10.85 -9.85
N VAL A 320 -7.33 -11.20 -10.70
CA VAL A 320 -7.11 -12.06 -11.87
C VAL A 320 -6.29 -11.33 -12.93
N ILE A 321 -6.63 -10.07 -13.23
CA ILE A 321 -6.02 -9.33 -14.33
C ILE A 321 -4.76 -8.53 -13.93
N THR A 322 -4.32 -8.61 -12.67
CA THR A 322 -3.13 -7.90 -12.20
C THR A 322 -2.15 -8.86 -11.50
N PRO A 323 -0.83 -8.71 -11.72
CA PRO A 323 0.20 -9.49 -11.03
C PRO A 323 0.46 -8.94 -9.62
N ALA A 324 -0.61 -8.59 -8.90
CA ALA A 324 -0.57 -8.06 -7.55
C ALA A 324 -1.93 -8.29 -6.87
N ARG A 325 -1.94 -8.47 -5.55
CA ARG A 325 -3.18 -8.56 -4.74
C ARG A 325 -3.82 -7.19 -4.50
N ILE A 326 -3.93 -6.36 -5.54
CA ILE A 326 -4.51 -5.01 -5.44
C ILE A 326 -6.05 -5.01 -5.47
N GLY A 327 -6.66 -6.15 -5.76
CA GLY A 327 -8.12 -6.30 -5.79
C GLY A 327 -8.81 -6.06 -4.45
N ASP A 328 -8.09 -6.26 -3.34
CA ASP A 328 -8.61 -5.94 -2.00
C ASP A 328 -8.84 -4.41 -1.84
N PHE A 329 -7.97 -3.59 -2.44
CA PHE A 329 -8.14 -2.13 -2.48
C PHE A 329 -9.24 -1.71 -3.47
N ALA A 330 -9.30 -2.36 -4.64
CA ALA A 330 -10.38 -2.13 -5.60
C ALA A 330 -11.76 -2.41 -4.98
N ARG A 331 -11.89 -3.53 -4.26
CA ARG A 331 -13.09 -3.85 -3.48
C ARG A 331 -13.40 -2.76 -2.45
N ALA A 332 -12.39 -2.29 -1.71
CA ALA A 332 -12.57 -1.23 -0.72
C ALA A 332 -13.02 0.10 -1.36
N TYR A 333 -12.54 0.42 -2.56
CA TYR A 333 -13.00 1.58 -3.35
C TYR A 333 -14.47 1.45 -3.74
N VAL A 334 -14.89 0.29 -4.26
CA VAL A 334 -16.30 0.02 -4.57
C VAL A 334 -17.17 0.20 -3.32
N PHE A 335 -16.78 -0.41 -2.20
CA PHE A 335 -17.48 -0.24 -0.93
C PHE A 335 -17.59 1.23 -0.50
N LYS A 336 -16.53 2.02 -0.68
CA LYS A 336 -16.55 3.46 -0.40
C LYS A 336 -17.58 4.22 -1.23
N LYS A 337 -17.76 3.87 -2.50
CA LYS A 337 -18.80 4.45 -3.36
C LYS A 337 -20.22 4.13 -2.87
N PHE A 338 -20.40 3.01 -2.19
CA PHE A 338 -21.68 2.59 -1.61
C PHE A 338 -21.78 2.82 -0.09
N GLY A 339 -21.04 3.80 0.44
CA GLY A 339 -21.20 4.28 1.82
C GLY A 339 -20.45 3.51 2.91
N VAL A 340 -19.67 2.47 2.56
CA VAL A 340 -18.84 1.72 3.52
C VAL A 340 -17.43 2.27 3.57
N SER A 341 -16.91 2.60 4.75
CA SER A 341 -15.59 3.22 4.88
C SER A 341 -14.43 2.28 4.49
N TYR A 342 -13.33 2.86 3.97
CA TYR A 342 -12.11 2.10 3.64
C TYR A 342 -11.59 1.29 4.83
N THR A 343 -11.61 1.86 6.04
CA THR A 343 -11.15 1.17 7.25
C THR A 343 -12.00 -0.05 7.59
N THR A 344 -13.31 0.00 7.33
CA THR A 344 -14.19 -1.15 7.52
C THR A 344 -13.97 -2.20 6.45
N SER A 345 -13.92 -1.82 5.17
CA SER A 345 -13.75 -2.79 4.09
C SER A 345 -12.39 -3.50 4.14
N LEU A 346 -11.30 -2.78 4.41
CA LEU A 346 -9.98 -3.38 4.57
C LEU A 346 -9.86 -4.18 5.88
N GLY A 347 -10.52 -3.75 6.95
CA GLY A 347 -10.63 -4.53 8.19
C GLY A 347 -11.39 -5.84 7.99
N ALA A 348 -12.51 -5.79 7.28
CA ALA A 348 -13.30 -6.96 6.90
C ALA A 348 -12.50 -7.93 6.03
N THR A 349 -11.68 -7.39 5.12
CA THR A 349 -10.76 -8.18 4.31
C THR A 349 -9.76 -8.94 5.17
N ALA A 350 -9.16 -8.31 6.19
CA ALA A 350 -8.23 -9.01 7.09
C ALA A 350 -8.89 -10.18 7.83
N VAL A 351 -10.13 -9.98 8.29
CA VAL A 351 -10.95 -11.04 8.94
C VAL A 351 -11.23 -12.16 7.95
N GLU A 352 -11.67 -11.82 6.74
CA GLU A 352 -11.90 -12.80 5.66
C GLU A 352 -10.66 -13.66 5.40
N ARG A 353 -9.48 -13.04 5.25
CA ARG A 353 -8.22 -13.75 5.00
C ARG A 353 -7.83 -14.68 6.14
N LEU A 354 -8.05 -14.27 7.40
CA LEU A 354 -7.76 -15.12 8.55
C LEU A 354 -8.55 -16.44 8.47
N PHE A 355 -9.85 -16.36 8.24
CA PHE A 355 -10.71 -17.55 8.16
C PHE A 355 -10.50 -18.36 6.88
N ASP A 356 -10.16 -17.71 5.77
CA ASP A 356 -9.75 -18.38 4.53
C ASP A 356 -8.51 -19.25 4.77
N VAL A 357 -7.43 -18.68 5.31
CA VAL A 357 -6.18 -19.41 5.57
C VAL A 357 -6.38 -20.53 6.57
N ALA A 358 -7.15 -20.29 7.65
CA ALA A 358 -7.45 -21.32 8.64
C ALA A 358 -8.22 -22.50 8.02
N SER A 359 -9.20 -22.23 7.14
CA SER A 359 -9.98 -23.27 6.48
C SER A 359 -9.15 -24.07 5.48
N ILE A 360 -8.30 -23.42 4.68
CA ILE A 360 -7.37 -24.11 3.77
C ILE A 360 -6.43 -25.01 4.56
N ALA A 361 -5.83 -24.49 5.64
CA ALA A 361 -4.91 -25.25 6.48
C ALA A 361 -5.58 -26.49 7.07
N PHE A 362 -6.82 -26.35 7.56
CA PHE A 362 -7.61 -27.47 8.06
C PHE A 362 -7.85 -28.53 6.98
N ILE A 363 -8.33 -28.15 5.79
CA ILE A 363 -8.55 -29.08 4.68
C ILE A 363 -7.25 -29.79 4.29
N ALA A 364 -6.15 -29.05 4.15
CA ALA A 364 -4.85 -29.62 3.80
C ALA A 364 -4.36 -30.65 4.82
N VAL A 365 -4.57 -30.41 6.13
CA VAL A 365 -4.25 -31.38 7.21
C VAL A 365 -5.03 -32.66 7.03
N PHE A 366 -6.36 -32.58 6.94
CA PHE A 366 -7.21 -33.77 6.85
C PHE A 366 -6.94 -34.56 5.58
N SER A 367 -6.79 -33.90 4.43
CA SER A 367 -6.44 -34.55 3.17
C SER A 367 -5.05 -35.19 3.22
N SER A 368 -4.06 -34.53 3.83
CA SER A 368 -2.69 -35.09 3.93
C SER A 368 -2.64 -36.30 4.86
N LEU A 369 -3.36 -36.26 6.00
CA LEU A 369 -3.48 -37.40 6.92
C LEU A 369 -4.15 -38.59 6.24
N TYR A 370 -5.23 -38.36 5.49
CA TYR A 370 -5.92 -39.41 4.75
C TYR A 370 -5.03 -40.04 3.67
N LEU A 371 -4.22 -39.23 2.98
CA LEU A 371 -3.30 -39.69 1.94
C LEU A 371 -1.95 -40.21 2.49
N GLY A 372 -1.71 -40.14 3.81
CA GLY A 372 -0.44 -40.55 4.42
C GLY A 372 0.76 -39.67 4.02
N THR A 373 0.54 -38.41 3.63
CA THR A 373 1.59 -37.48 3.19
C THR A 373 1.99 -36.51 4.31
N LYS A 374 3.29 -36.19 4.40
CA LYS A 374 3.80 -35.14 5.30
C LYS A 374 4.06 -33.88 4.48
N ASN A 375 3.31 -32.81 4.74
CA ASN A 375 3.48 -31.52 4.06
C ASN A 375 3.94 -30.44 5.05
N LEU A 376 5.13 -29.89 4.80
CA LEU A 376 5.70 -28.78 5.57
C LEU A 376 4.88 -27.49 5.37
N GLU A 377 4.11 -27.38 4.27
CA GLU A 377 3.32 -26.20 3.94
C GLU A 377 2.11 -25.97 4.86
N ILE A 378 1.60 -27.03 5.48
CA ILE A 378 0.57 -26.94 6.51
C ILE A 378 1.05 -26.06 7.67
N LEU A 379 2.31 -26.26 8.09
CA LEU A 379 2.92 -25.47 9.14
C LEU A 379 3.01 -23.99 8.72
N TYR A 380 3.39 -23.71 7.47
CA TYR A 380 3.42 -22.33 6.97
C TYR A 380 2.03 -21.68 6.94
N ALA A 381 0.98 -22.40 6.55
CA ALA A 381 -0.39 -21.88 6.58
C ALA A 381 -0.87 -21.55 8.01
N ILE A 382 -0.56 -22.43 8.97
CA ILE A 382 -0.85 -22.18 10.40
C ILE A 382 -0.08 -20.97 10.91
N ILE A 383 1.24 -20.90 10.65
CA ILE A 383 2.07 -19.75 11.02
C ILE A 383 1.50 -18.47 10.40
N PHE A 384 1.09 -18.51 9.13
CA PHE A 384 0.53 -17.34 8.44
C PHE A 384 -0.80 -16.88 9.06
N ALA A 385 -1.71 -17.80 9.40
CA ALA A 385 -2.93 -17.46 10.13
C ALA A 385 -2.63 -16.83 11.50
N LEU A 386 -1.67 -17.39 12.25
CA LEU A 386 -1.22 -16.84 13.53
C LEU A 386 -0.59 -15.45 13.37
N LEU A 387 0.17 -15.21 12.30
CA LEU A 387 0.73 -13.90 11.97
C LEU A 387 -0.36 -12.87 11.66
N ILE A 388 -1.40 -13.25 10.91
CA ILE A 388 -2.57 -12.38 10.65
C ILE A 388 -3.27 -12.05 11.98
N LEU A 389 -3.51 -13.06 12.81
CA LEU A 389 -4.14 -12.86 14.12
C LEU A 389 -3.29 -11.92 14.99
N PHE A 390 -1.99 -12.16 15.08
CA PHE A 390 -1.05 -11.30 15.80
C PHE A 390 -1.05 -9.87 15.24
N ALA A 391 -1.08 -9.71 13.92
CA ALA A 391 -1.16 -8.40 13.28
C ALA A 391 -2.45 -7.67 13.65
N ILE A 392 -3.62 -8.34 13.62
CA ILE A 392 -4.90 -7.75 14.01
C ILE A 392 -4.84 -7.25 15.47
N PHE A 393 -4.36 -8.07 16.40
CA PHE A 393 -4.29 -7.70 17.81
C PHE A 393 -3.21 -6.66 18.11
N GLY A 394 -2.01 -6.83 17.55
CA GLY A 394 -0.86 -5.94 17.75
C GLY A 394 -1.07 -4.56 17.15
N LEU A 395 -1.44 -4.50 15.87
CA LEU A 395 -1.64 -3.23 15.16
C LEU A 395 -2.89 -2.49 15.64
N SER A 396 -3.89 -3.15 16.23
CA SER A 396 -5.06 -2.49 16.83
C SER A 396 -4.71 -1.47 17.92
N LYS A 397 -3.51 -1.56 18.53
CA LYS A 397 -3.02 -0.61 19.53
C LYS A 397 -2.55 0.73 18.93
N MET A 398 -2.43 0.83 17.60
CA MET A 398 -1.95 2.05 16.94
C MET A 398 -3.03 3.14 16.87
N LYS A 399 -2.67 4.42 17.07
CA LYS A 399 -3.60 5.57 16.99
C LYS A 399 -3.69 6.16 15.57
N ASN A 400 -3.61 5.34 14.53
CA ASN A 400 -3.64 5.76 13.12
C ASN A 400 -4.70 4.96 12.34
N VAL A 401 -4.81 5.22 11.02
CA VAL A 401 -5.77 4.56 10.12
C VAL A 401 -5.65 3.02 10.17
N VAL A 402 -4.42 2.49 10.17
CA VAL A 402 -4.16 1.04 10.28
C VAL A 402 -4.67 0.50 11.61
N GLY A 403 -4.40 1.19 12.71
CA GLY A 403 -4.94 0.78 14.02
C GLY A 403 -6.46 0.84 14.09
N THR A 404 -7.10 1.81 13.45
CA THR A 404 -8.57 1.88 13.36
C THR A 404 -9.12 0.70 12.56
N MET A 405 -8.52 0.37 11.42
CA MET A 405 -8.87 -0.80 10.60
C MET A 405 -8.79 -2.10 11.41
N MET A 406 -7.72 -2.28 12.19
CA MET A 406 -7.50 -3.50 12.97
C MET A 406 -8.38 -3.57 14.23
N ARG A 407 -8.67 -2.44 14.89
CA ARG A 407 -9.69 -2.39 15.96
C ARG A 407 -11.07 -2.80 15.45
N LYS A 408 -11.44 -2.30 14.28
CA LYS A 408 -12.68 -2.68 13.58
C LYS A 408 -12.71 -4.17 13.27
N ALA A 409 -11.64 -4.72 12.68
CA ALA A 409 -11.51 -6.15 12.41
C ALA A 409 -11.74 -7.02 13.66
N LYS A 410 -11.22 -6.63 14.83
CA LYS A 410 -11.42 -7.37 16.09
C LYS A 410 -12.89 -7.55 16.48
N LEU A 411 -13.77 -6.62 16.12
CA LEU A 411 -15.19 -6.69 16.48
C LEU A 411 -15.87 -7.93 15.86
N ALA A 412 -15.41 -8.37 14.68
CA ALA A 412 -15.89 -9.55 13.99
C ALA A 412 -15.22 -10.87 14.45
N LEU A 413 -14.29 -10.83 15.41
CA LEU A 413 -13.56 -12.00 15.93
C LEU A 413 -14.11 -12.52 17.27
N ASN A 414 -15.35 -12.16 17.65
CA ASN A 414 -15.98 -12.77 18.82
C ASN A 414 -16.31 -14.26 18.55
N PRO A 415 -16.44 -15.10 19.59
CA PRO A 415 -16.60 -16.56 19.41
C PRO A 415 -17.78 -16.97 18.52
N ARG A 416 -18.94 -16.33 18.70
CA ARG A 416 -20.16 -16.63 17.94
C ARG A 416 -19.99 -16.34 16.45
N ASP A 417 -19.50 -15.15 16.12
CA ASP A 417 -19.29 -14.75 14.73
C ASP A 417 -18.15 -15.56 14.10
N SER A 418 -17.13 -15.93 14.88
CA SER A 418 -16.04 -16.78 14.41
C SER A 418 -16.53 -18.16 13.97
N LEU A 419 -17.47 -18.79 14.70
CA LEU A 419 -18.07 -20.06 14.28
C LEU A 419 -18.81 -19.93 12.94
N VAL A 420 -19.58 -18.86 12.76
CA VAL A 420 -20.28 -18.59 11.50
C VAL A 420 -19.29 -18.37 10.36
N LEU A 421 -18.20 -17.64 10.61
CA LEU A 421 -17.18 -17.36 9.59
C LEU A 421 -16.35 -18.59 9.22
N VAL A 422 -16.06 -19.47 10.18
CA VAL A 422 -15.48 -20.80 9.89
C VAL A 422 -16.42 -21.58 8.99
N PHE A 423 -17.71 -21.70 9.35
CA PHE A 423 -18.69 -22.43 8.55
C PHE A 423 -18.81 -21.90 7.12
N LEU A 424 -18.99 -20.59 6.96
CA LEU A 424 -19.12 -19.94 5.64
C LEU A 424 -17.84 -20.10 4.80
N SER A 425 -16.67 -20.02 5.44
CA SER A 425 -15.39 -20.19 4.74
C SER A 425 -15.20 -21.64 4.31
N SER A 426 -15.45 -22.61 5.19
CA SER A 426 -15.43 -24.04 4.85
C SER A 426 -16.38 -24.37 3.69
N LEU A 427 -17.58 -23.80 3.65
CA LEU A 427 -18.52 -24.00 2.54
C LEU A 427 -18.00 -23.44 1.22
N LEU A 428 -17.34 -22.27 1.24
CA LEU A 428 -16.69 -21.70 0.05
C LEU A 428 -15.53 -22.55 -0.43
N TRP A 429 -14.69 -23.05 0.47
CA TRP A 429 -13.59 -23.95 0.11
C TRP A 429 -14.09 -25.28 -0.42
N LEU A 430 -15.14 -25.85 0.17
CA LEU A 430 -15.79 -27.04 -0.34
C LEU A 430 -16.32 -26.81 -1.76
N SER A 431 -16.95 -25.66 -2.01
CA SER A 431 -17.39 -25.29 -3.37
C SER A 431 -16.22 -25.25 -4.35
N ASP A 432 -15.07 -24.67 -3.98
CA ASP A 432 -13.90 -24.58 -4.86
C ASP A 432 -13.25 -25.95 -5.13
N ILE A 433 -13.35 -26.88 -4.17
CA ILE A 433 -12.92 -28.28 -4.32
C ILE A 433 -13.89 -29.04 -5.22
N LEU A 434 -15.19 -28.88 -5.02
CA LEU A 434 -16.23 -29.54 -5.82
C LEU A 434 -16.16 -29.12 -7.30
N VAL A 435 -15.86 -27.85 -7.59
CA VAL A 435 -15.62 -27.37 -8.96
C VAL A 435 -14.51 -28.18 -9.63
N CYS A 436 -13.37 -28.33 -8.98
CA CYS A 436 -12.25 -29.11 -9.50
C CYS A 436 -12.58 -30.61 -9.58
N TYR A 437 -13.30 -31.13 -8.58
CA TYR A 437 -13.68 -32.55 -8.51
C TYR A 437 -14.65 -32.93 -9.63
N LEU A 438 -15.63 -32.08 -9.95
CA LEU A 438 -16.53 -32.28 -11.08
C LEU A 438 -15.76 -32.37 -12.41
N ILE A 439 -14.78 -31.48 -12.60
CA ILE A 439 -13.90 -31.49 -13.79
C ILE A 439 -13.04 -32.77 -13.83
N ALA A 440 -12.57 -33.22 -12.68
CA ALA A 440 -11.75 -34.42 -12.55
C ALA A 440 -12.54 -35.74 -12.59
N LEU A 441 -13.88 -35.69 -12.53
CA LEU A 441 -14.72 -36.87 -12.35
C LEU A 441 -14.55 -37.89 -13.48
N SER A 442 -14.33 -37.41 -14.71
CA SER A 442 -14.07 -38.24 -15.90
C SER A 442 -12.74 -38.99 -15.87
N PHE A 443 -11.88 -38.71 -14.89
CA PHE A 443 -10.54 -39.29 -14.77
C PHE A 443 -10.32 -40.08 -13.48
N GLU A 444 -11.40 -40.31 -12.71
CA GLU A 444 -11.40 -41.15 -11.50
C GLU A 444 -10.39 -40.70 -10.42
N ILE A 445 -10.06 -39.41 -10.37
CA ILE A 445 -9.14 -38.88 -9.35
C ILE A 445 -9.85 -38.84 -7.99
N PRO A 446 -9.26 -39.41 -6.91
CA PRO A 446 -9.87 -39.39 -5.58
C PRO A 446 -10.16 -37.98 -5.07
N PHE A 447 -11.30 -37.81 -4.41
CA PHE A 447 -11.71 -36.52 -3.83
C PHE A 447 -10.64 -35.92 -2.90
N ALA A 448 -9.99 -36.75 -2.07
CA ALA A 448 -8.94 -36.29 -1.15
C ALA A 448 -7.73 -35.69 -1.87
N THR A 449 -7.36 -36.24 -3.03
CA THR A 449 -6.28 -35.72 -3.88
C THR A 449 -6.66 -34.35 -4.46
N ILE A 450 -7.90 -34.21 -4.95
CA ILE A 450 -8.40 -32.94 -5.46
C ILE A 450 -8.49 -31.88 -4.35
N ALA A 451 -8.97 -32.26 -3.15
CA ALA A 451 -9.03 -31.38 -2.00
C ALA A 451 -7.62 -30.86 -1.62
N LEU A 452 -6.62 -31.74 -1.57
CA LEU A 452 -5.24 -31.35 -1.31
C LEU A 452 -4.67 -30.46 -2.43
N ALA A 453 -4.91 -30.81 -3.70
CA ALA A 453 -4.43 -30.06 -4.85
C ALA A 453 -4.99 -28.62 -4.86
N VAL A 454 -6.30 -28.46 -4.65
CA VAL A 454 -6.96 -27.15 -4.58
C VAL A 454 -6.46 -26.35 -3.38
N ALA A 455 -6.27 -26.98 -2.21
CA ALA A 455 -5.69 -26.31 -1.06
C ALA A 455 -4.28 -25.77 -1.37
N MET A 456 -3.41 -26.61 -1.96
CA MET A 456 -2.04 -26.25 -2.31
C MET A 456 -1.99 -25.13 -3.36
N GLY A 457 -2.80 -25.23 -4.42
CA GLY A 457 -2.87 -24.18 -5.43
C GLY A 457 -3.27 -22.82 -4.85
N ASN A 458 -4.21 -22.80 -3.90
CA ASN A 458 -4.64 -21.55 -3.27
C ASN A 458 -3.59 -20.95 -2.31
N ILE A 459 -2.77 -21.80 -1.67
CA ILE A 459 -1.58 -21.33 -0.92
C ILE A 459 -0.59 -20.68 -1.89
N VAL A 460 -0.30 -21.29 -3.04
CA VAL A 460 0.61 -20.72 -4.04
C VAL A 460 0.08 -19.41 -4.62
N LYS A 461 -1.24 -19.30 -4.85
CA LYS A 461 -1.93 -18.03 -5.20
C LYS A 461 -1.82 -16.94 -4.13
N ALA A 462 -1.34 -17.25 -2.92
CA ALA A 462 -1.00 -16.23 -1.91
C ALA A 462 0.18 -15.35 -2.32
N ILE A 463 1.06 -15.86 -3.18
CA ILE A 463 2.26 -15.17 -3.65
C ILE A 463 1.97 -14.68 -5.09
N PRO A 464 1.67 -13.38 -5.28
CA PRO A 464 1.28 -12.86 -6.59
C PRO A 464 2.50 -12.68 -7.50
N VAL A 465 2.99 -13.79 -8.07
CA VAL A 465 4.10 -13.78 -9.03
C VAL A 465 3.60 -13.50 -10.44
N THR A 466 2.45 -14.05 -10.80
CA THR A 466 1.83 -13.95 -12.12
C THR A 466 0.38 -13.44 -12.01
N PRO A 467 -0.20 -12.83 -13.06
CA PRO A 467 -1.60 -12.41 -13.06
C PRO A 467 -2.53 -13.60 -12.77
N GLY A 468 -3.41 -13.47 -11.77
CA GLY A 468 -4.32 -14.53 -11.36
C GLY A 468 -3.66 -15.80 -10.80
N GLY A 469 -2.33 -15.81 -10.62
CA GLY A 469 -1.58 -17.04 -10.31
C GLY A 469 -1.51 -18.02 -11.48
N ILE A 470 -1.70 -17.55 -12.72
CA ILE A 470 -1.59 -18.38 -13.92
C ILE A 470 -0.17 -18.96 -14.02
N GLY A 471 -0.08 -20.25 -14.28
CA GLY A 471 1.16 -21.03 -14.31
C GLY A 471 1.53 -21.59 -12.95
N THR A 472 1.52 -20.77 -11.88
CA THR A 472 1.91 -21.22 -10.54
C THR A 472 0.83 -22.07 -9.87
N TYR A 473 -0.44 -21.74 -10.06
CA TYR A 473 -1.57 -22.55 -9.59
C TYR A 473 -1.63 -23.90 -10.31
N GLU A 474 -1.52 -23.89 -11.63
CA GLU A 474 -1.53 -25.10 -12.46
C GLU A 474 -0.37 -26.00 -12.10
N LEU A 475 0.82 -25.46 -11.87
CA LEU A 475 1.98 -26.22 -11.41
C LEU A 475 1.70 -26.95 -10.10
N ALA A 476 1.15 -26.25 -9.11
CA ALA A 476 0.85 -26.85 -7.80
C ALA A 476 -0.22 -27.95 -7.89
N LEU A 477 -1.32 -27.72 -8.62
CA LEU A 477 -2.36 -28.72 -8.81
C LEU A 477 -1.84 -29.93 -9.60
N THR A 478 -1.13 -29.68 -10.70
CA THR A 478 -0.56 -30.73 -11.55
C THR A 478 0.37 -31.62 -10.75
N ALA A 479 1.24 -31.05 -9.91
CA ALA A 479 2.16 -31.81 -9.07
C ALA A 479 1.43 -32.77 -8.11
N ILE A 480 0.37 -32.31 -7.45
CA ILE A 480 -0.40 -33.15 -6.51
C ILE A 480 -1.23 -34.21 -7.24
N ILE A 481 -1.91 -33.85 -8.33
CA ILE A 481 -2.75 -34.80 -9.08
C ILE A 481 -1.87 -35.87 -9.76
N SER A 482 -0.66 -35.51 -10.17
CA SER A 482 0.30 -36.45 -10.79
C SER A 482 0.76 -37.57 -9.85
N LEU A 483 0.62 -37.40 -8.53
CA LEU A 483 0.88 -38.48 -7.56
C LEU A 483 -0.10 -39.64 -7.70
N GLN A 484 -1.28 -39.40 -8.29
CA GLN A 484 -2.30 -40.42 -8.56
C GLN A 484 -2.34 -40.79 -10.04
N ASN A 485 -2.49 -39.79 -10.91
CA ASN A 485 -2.50 -40.02 -12.35
C ASN A 485 -1.87 -38.81 -13.07
N PRO A 486 -0.65 -38.95 -13.63
CA PRO A 486 0.04 -37.86 -14.30
C PRO A 486 -0.61 -37.49 -15.65
N TYR A 487 -1.32 -38.41 -16.29
CA TYR A 487 -1.82 -38.23 -17.65
C TYR A 487 -2.84 -37.05 -17.77
N PRO A 488 -3.90 -36.96 -16.95
CA PRO A 488 -4.86 -35.85 -17.02
C PRO A 488 -4.52 -34.67 -16.10
N ALA A 489 -3.43 -34.75 -15.31
CA ALA A 489 -3.16 -33.83 -14.20
C ALA A 489 -3.15 -32.35 -14.64
N PHE A 490 -2.41 -32.04 -15.70
CA PHE A 490 -2.33 -30.67 -16.21
C PHE A 490 -3.64 -30.22 -16.87
N ALA A 491 -4.36 -31.10 -17.57
CA ALA A 491 -5.63 -30.77 -18.19
C ALA A 491 -6.71 -30.43 -17.14
N ILE A 492 -6.79 -31.20 -16.05
CA ILE A 492 -7.68 -30.91 -14.91
C ILE A 492 -7.32 -29.58 -14.28
N ALA A 493 -6.03 -29.36 -13.98
CA ALA A 493 -5.55 -28.12 -13.35
C ALA A 493 -5.83 -26.89 -14.22
N PHE A 494 -5.60 -26.99 -15.53
CA PHE A 494 -5.88 -25.95 -16.51
C PHE A 494 -7.38 -25.66 -16.62
N ALA A 495 -8.22 -26.69 -16.75
CA ALA A 495 -9.67 -26.53 -16.87
C ALA A 495 -10.29 -25.92 -15.61
N ASP A 496 -9.90 -26.40 -14.42
CA ASP A 496 -10.34 -25.83 -13.13
C ASP A 496 -10.00 -24.34 -13.05
N HIS A 497 -8.76 -23.98 -13.39
CA HIS A 497 -8.33 -22.59 -13.30
C HIS A 497 -9.00 -21.70 -14.35
N ALA A 498 -9.16 -22.20 -15.58
CA ALA A 498 -9.84 -21.51 -16.67
C ALA A 498 -11.30 -21.19 -16.31
N VAL A 499 -12.05 -22.19 -15.82
CA VAL A 499 -13.44 -22.01 -15.35
C VAL A 499 -13.51 -20.92 -14.27
N LYS A 500 -12.67 -21.02 -13.25
CA LYS A 500 -12.65 -20.07 -12.14
C LYS A 500 -12.30 -18.64 -12.59
N ASN A 501 -11.29 -18.48 -13.44
CA ASN A 501 -10.86 -17.16 -13.91
C ASN A 501 -11.86 -16.53 -14.88
N MET A 502 -12.40 -17.30 -15.83
CA MET A 502 -13.39 -16.80 -16.80
C MET A 502 -14.64 -16.30 -16.09
N ILE A 503 -15.21 -17.10 -15.18
CA ILE A 503 -16.41 -16.71 -14.43
C ILE A 503 -16.13 -15.49 -13.56
N THR A 504 -14.97 -15.46 -12.89
CA THR A 504 -14.58 -14.31 -12.09
C THR A 504 -14.60 -13.03 -12.92
N VAL A 505 -13.93 -13.05 -14.08
CA VAL A 505 -13.86 -11.89 -14.98
C VAL A 505 -15.24 -11.51 -15.54
N ILE A 506 -16.05 -12.47 -15.97
CA ILE A 506 -17.42 -12.22 -16.46
C ILE A 506 -18.26 -11.52 -15.39
N LEU A 507 -18.27 -12.06 -14.17
CA LEU A 507 -19.04 -11.48 -13.07
C LEU A 507 -18.50 -10.12 -12.64
N GLY A 508 -17.18 -9.90 -12.70
CA GLY A 508 -16.59 -8.59 -12.42
C GLY A 508 -16.93 -7.55 -13.47
N ILE A 509 -16.88 -7.89 -14.76
CA ILE A 509 -17.29 -6.99 -15.86
C ILE A 509 -18.76 -6.64 -15.72
N PHE A 510 -19.61 -7.63 -15.47
CA PHE A 510 -21.03 -7.41 -15.19
C PHE A 510 -21.22 -6.47 -13.98
N ALA A 511 -20.50 -6.70 -12.88
CA ALA A 511 -20.57 -5.86 -11.69
C ALA A 511 -20.05 -4.42 -11.94
N LEU A 512 -18.99 -4.24 -12.73
CA LEU A 512 -18.50 -2.92 -13.15
C LEU A 512 -19.57 -2.16 -13.94
N SER A 513 -20.17 -2.81 -14.94
CA SER A 513 -21.27 -2.23 -15.72
C SER A 513 -22.47 -1.90 -14.84
N ALA A 514 -22.88 -2.81 -13.95
CA ALA A 514 -24.03 -2.63 -13.07
C ALA A 514 -23.81 -1.56 -11.98
N THR A 515 -22.57 -1.18 -11.70
CA THR A 515 -22.20 -0.12 -10.74
C THR A 515 -21.78 1.18 -11.41
N ASN A 516 -21.77 1.24 -12.75
CA ASN A 516 -21.26 2.36 -13.53
C ASN A 516 -19.83 2.76 -13.11
N LEU A 517 -18.97 1.78 -12.86
CA LEU A 517 -17.56 1.96 -12.52
C LEU A 517 -16.68 1.40 -13.63
N SER A 518 -15.56 2.06 -13.93
CA SER A 518 -14.55 1.55 -14.84
C SER A 518 -13.42 0.83 -14.10
N ILE A 519 -12.76 -0.13 -14.78
CA ILE A 519 -11.58 -0.83 -14.25
C ILE A 519 -10.44 0.13 -13.88
N LYS A 520 -10.34 1.29 -14.54
CA LYS A 520 -9.32 2.31 -14.25
C LYS A 520 -9.61 2.97 -12.91
N GLU A 521 -10.86 3.38 -12.68
CA GLU A 521 -11.27 4.02 -11.42
C GLU A 521 -11.09 3.13 -10.20
N VAL A 522 -11.38 1.82 -10.31
CA VAL A 522 -11.20 0.90 -9.16
C VAL A 522 -9.75 0.50 -8.91
N LYS A 523 -8.85 0.64 -9.90
CA LYS A 523 -7.41 0.32 -9.73
C LYS A 523 -6.61 1.45 -9.09
N GLY A 524 -7.12 2.68 -9.08
CA GLY A 524 -6.44 3.86 -8.55
C GLY A 524 -5.70 4.62 -9.63
#